data_AF-A0A7V1CXV8-F1
#
_entry.id   AF-A0A7V1CXV8-F1
#
_cell.length_a   1.000
_cell.length_b   1.000
_cell.length_c   1.000
_cell.angle_alpha   90.00
_cell.angle_beta   90.00
_cell.angle_gamma   90.00
#
_symmetry.space_group_name_H-M   'P 1'
#
loop_
_entity.id
_entity.type
_entity.pdbx_description
1 polymer ?
#
loop_
_entity_poly.entity_id
_entity_poly.type
_entity_poly.pdbx_seq_one_letter_code
_entity_poly.pdbx_strand_id
1 'polypeptide(L)'
;MVSPSYSPEHGDFSVGAAMSQQIVSKLLASTLAAAKSLNDQTMVSDITAVLAKLDTGLKVGSWGQLQEWQQDWDDKLSQHRHVSHLFALHPGNTISPLFTPALAKAAKTTLLARGDQGTGWSKAWKINFWARLFDGDHAHQLLQEQLNGSTLKNLWGNHPPFQIDGNLGATAGITEMLLQSQNQEIHVLPALPSDWPMGSITGLKARGNITVSFKWANHQLTHLELSSAYSQAVVIRAAALNGKTKVLTRDGKTVNARFEQGVLQFEALKAESYQLKL
;
A
#
# COMPACT_ATOMS: atom_id res chain seq x y z
N MET A 1 14.30 -12.91 17.66
CA MET A 1 13.35 -11.79 17.93
C MET A 1 14.15 -10.57 18.31
N VAL A 2 13.68 -9.36 17.99
CA VAL A 2 14.35 -8.10 18.35
C VAL A 2 14.17 -7.83 19.85
N SER A 3 15.26 -7.53 20.58
CA SER A 3 15.25 -7.29 22.02
C SER A 3 16.43 -6.39 22.45
N PRO A 4 16.21 -5.38 23.33
CA PRO A 4 14.91 -4.88 23.76
C PRO A 4 14.15 -4.24 22.59
N SER A 5 12.82 -4.16 22.70
CA SER A 5 11.94 -3.63 21.67
C SER A 5 10.91 -2.69 22.31
N TYR A 6 10.46 -1.70 21.54
CA TYR A 6 9.51 -0.68 21.95
C TYR A 6 8.57 -0.40 20.79
N SER A 7 7.26 -0.26 21.04
CA SER A 7 6.33 0.20 20.01
C SER A 7 6.22 1.73 20.14
N PRO A 8 6.77 2.50 19.19
CA PRO A 8 6.72 3.96 19.27
C PRO A 8 5.25 4.40 19.38
N GLU A 9 4.83 5.16 20.38
CA GLU A 9 5.60 5.77 21.50
C GLU A 9 4.85 5.54 22.80
N HIS A 10 4.47 4.28 23.06
CA HIS A 10 3.66 3.91 24.22
C HIS A 10 3.89 2.46 24.66
N GLY A 11 3.37 2.12 25.85
CA GLY A 11 3.61 0.85 26.52
C GLY A 11 5.03 0.73 27.09
N ASP A 12 5.34 -0.44 27.63
CA ASP A 12 6.66 -0.74 28.19
C ASP A 12 7.61 -1.31 27.13
N PHE A 13 8.91 -1.27 27.45
CA PHE A 13 9.89 -2.07 26.72
C PHE A 13 9.54 -3.55 26.83
N SER A 14 9.62 -4.24 25.69
CA SER A 14 9.21 -5.64 25.54
C SER A 14 10.21 -6.39 24.67
N VAL A 15 9.91 -7.66 24.36
CA VAL A 15 10.62 -8.45 23.37
C VAL A 15 9.75 -8.56 22.12
N GLY A 16 10.31 -8.19 20.97
CA GLY A 16 9.68 -8.45 19.69
C GLY A 16 8.36 -7.73 19.45
N ALA A 17 8.24 -6.44 19.81
CA ALA A 17 7.10 -5.63 19.38
C ALA A 17 6.92 -5.73 17.86
N ALA A 18 5.67 -5.76 17.41
CA ALA A 18 5.31 -6.15 16.06
C ALA A 18 6.03 -5.31 15.00
N MET A 19 6.12 -3.98 15.20
CA MET A 19 6.82 -3.09 14.27
C MET A 19 8.28 -3.49 14.03
N SER A 20 9.05 -3.80 15.10
CA SER A 20 10.46 -4.19 14.96
C SER A 20 10.60 -5.46 14.13
N GLN A 21 9.74 -6.44 14.37
CA GLN A 21 9.74 -7.72 13.66
C GLN A 21 9.35 -7.55 12.19
N GLN A 22 8.34 -6.72 11.91
CA GLN A 22 7.89 -6.42 10.55
C GLN A 22 8.97 -5.69 9.75
N ILE A 23 9.69 -4.74 10.37
CA ILE A 23 10.81 -4.03 9.74
C ILE A 23 11.96 -4.99 9.42
N VAL A 24 12.39 -5.81 10.39
CA VAL A 24 13.47 -6.79 10.16
C VAL A 24 13.07 -7.83 9.11
N SER A 25 11.83 -8.32 9.15
CA SER A 25 11.29 -9.24 8.15
C SER A 25 11.34 -8.61 6.75
N LYS A 26 10.89 -7.36 6.62
CA LYS A 26 10.89 -6.65 5.33
C LYS A 26 12.32 -6.36 4.83
N LEU A 27 13.23 -5.96 5.72
CA LEU A 27 14.64 -5.77 5.40
C LEU A 27 15.24 -7.06 4.82
N LEU A 28 15.14 -8.17 5.55
CA LEU A 28 15.68 -9.45 5.13
C LEU A 28 15.04 -9.95 3.83
N ALA A 29 13.72 -9.84 3.68
CA ALA A 29 13.04 -10.22 2.44
C ALA A 29 13.51 -9.38 1.22
N SER A 30 13.77 -8.09 1.43
CA SER A 30 14.24 -7.19 0.37
C SER A 30 15.70 -7.48 0.01
N THR A 31 16.55 -7.73 1.01
CA THR A 31 17.94 -8.16 0.80
C THR A 31 18.00 -9.52 0.10
N LEU A 32 17.14 -10.47 0.47
CA LEU A 32 17.04 -11.77 -0.22
C LEU A 32 16.67 -11.59 -1.70
N ALA A 33 15.71 -10.71 -2.01
CA ALA A 33 15.34 -10.42 -3.40
C ALA A 33 16.51 -9.82 -4.18
N ALA A 34 17.25 -8.87 -3.59
CA ALA A 34 18.45 -8.29 -4.20
C ALA A 34 19.56 -9.33 -4.41
N ALA A 35 19.83 -10.17 -3.41
CA ALA A 35 20.83 -11.23 -3.49
C ALA A 35 20.51 -12.24 -4.61
N LYS A 36 19.22 -12.60 -4.77
CA LYS A 36 18.77 -13.43 -5.91
C LYS A 36 19.04 -12.74 -7.25
N SER A 37 18.74 -11.45 -7.38
CA SER A 37 19.02 -10.69 -8.61
C SER A 37 20.51 -10.58 -8.94
N LEU A 38 21.37 -10.57 -7.91
CA LEU A 38 22.82 -10.51 -8.05
C LEU A 38 23.49 -11.90 -8.11
N ASN A 39 22.70 -12.98 -8.03
CA ASN A 39 23.17 -14.37 -7.96
C ASN A 39 24.11 -14.70 -6.78
N ASP A 40 23.98 -14.00 -5.64
CA ASP A 40 24.74 -14.28 -4.42
C ASP A 40 24.13 -15.45 -3.64
N GLN A 41 24.58 -16.67 -3.95
CA GLN A 41 24.03 -17.90 -3.38
C GLN A 41 24.27 -18.04 -1.87
N THR A 42 25.38 -17.50 -1.36
CA THR A 42 25.70 -17.54 0.08
C THR A 42 24.71 -16.69 0.85
N MET A 43 24.52 -15.43 0.44
CA MET A 43 23.56 -14.53 1.08
C MET A 43 22.13 -15.05 0.95
N VAL A 44 21.77 -15.65 -0.19
CA VAL A 44 20.47 -16.30 -0.38
C VAL A 44 20.24 -17.41 0.65
N SER A 45 21.22 -18.31 0.84
CA SER A 45 21.14 -19.40 1.81
C SER A 45 20.99 -18.88 3.24
N ASP A 46 21.87 -17.96 3.65
CA ASP A 46 21.92 -17.44 5.02
C ASP A 46 20.63 -16.72 5.40
N ILE A 47 20.16 -15.81 4.55
CA ILE A 47 18.93 -15.04 4.83
C ILE A 47 17.71 -15.95 4.82
N THR A 48 17.65 -16.94 3.92
CA THR A 48 16.54 -17.90 3.89
C THR A 48 16.45 -18.68 5.20
N ALA A 49 17.60 -19.12 5.73
CA ALA A 49 17.66 -19.83 7.01
C ALA A 49 17.22 -18.96 8.20
N VAL A 50 17.52 -17.66 8.19
CA VAL A 50 17.07 -16.70 9.21
C VAL A 50 15.56 -16.45 9.10
N LEU A 51 15.07 -16.15 7.90
CA LEU A 51 13.64 -15.88 7.66
C LEU A 51 12.75 -17.05 8.07
N ALA A 52 13.20 -18.29 7.88
CA ALA A 52 12.46 -19.49 8.28
C ALA A 52 12.21 -19.59 9.79
N LYS A 53 12.96 -18.87 10.63
CA LYS A 53 12.87 -18.90 12.09
C LYS A 53 12.38 -17.57 12.68
N LEU A 54 12.19 -16.55 11.86
CA LEU A 54 11.86 -15.21 12.31
C LEU A 54 10.36 -15.10 12.62
N ASP A 55 10.03 -14.64 13.83
CA ASP A 55 8.67 -14.17 14.13
C ASP A 55 8.41 -12.90 13.31
N THR A 56 7.36 -12.89 12.48
CA THR A 56 7.04 -11.78 11.58
C THR A 56 6.38 -10.60 12.30
N GLY A 57 5.96 -10.76 13.55
CA GLY A 57 5.17 -9.77 14.28
C GLY A 57 3.75 -9.62 13.71
N LEU A 58 3.22 -10.68 13.08
CA LEU A 58 1.89 -10.70 12.49
C LEU A 58 1.04 -11.77 13.18
N LYS A 59 0.33 -11.36 14.22
CA LYS A 59 -0.57 -12.23 15.00
C LYS A 59 -1.91 -11.54 15.19
N VAL A 60 -2.98 -12.30 15.10
CA VAL A 60 -4.34 -11.83 15.38
C VAL A 60 -4.63 -12.09 16.85
N GLY A 61 -5.05 -11.05 17.57
CA GLY A 61 -5.35 -11.12 19.00
C GLY A 61 -6.78 -11.54 19.31
N SER A 62 -7.10 -11.61 20.61
CA SER A 62 -8.35 -12.18 21.12
C SER A 62 -9.62 -11.45 20.68
N TRP A 63 -9.54 -10.16 20.34
CA TRP A 63 -10.68 -9.37 19.87
C TRP A 63 -10.61 -9.07 18.36
N GLY A 64 -9.74 -9.78 17.64
CA GLY A 64 -9.65 -9.75 16.17
C GLY A 64 -8.73 -8.65 15.62
N GLN A 65 -7.98 -7.96 16.46
CA GLN A 65 -6.98 -6.95 16.07
C GLN A 65 -5.67 -7.58 15.61
N LEU A 66 -4.84 -6.80 14.92
CA LEU A 66 -3.43 -7.17 14.78
C LEU A 66 -2.69 -6.78 16.07
N GLN A 67 -1.99 -7.73 16.68
CA GLN A 67 -1.29 -7.49 17.94
C GLN A 67 -0.12 -6.52 17.77
N GLU A 68 -0.02 -5.55 18.67
CA GLU A 68 1.08 -4.58 18.73
C GLU A 68 2.32 -5.14 19.45
N TRP A 69 2.09 -5.96 20.46
CA TRP A 69 3.12 -6.65 21.23
C TRP A 69 3.13 -8.15 20.93
N GLN A 70 4.16 -8.85 21.41
CA GLN A 70 4.25 -10.30 21.23
C GLN A 70 3.13 -11.05 21.96
N GLN A 71 2.79 -10.57 23.16
CA GLN A 71 1.65 -11.02 23.94
C GLN A 71 0.43 -10.17 23.61
N ASP A 72 -0.76 -10.72 23.84
CA ASP A 72 -2.04 -10.05 23.58
C ASP A 72 -2.34 -8.97 24.63
N TRP A 73 -1.58 -7.87 24.59
CA TRP A 73 -1.63 -6.77 25.55
C TRP A 73 -2.34 -5.53 25.00
N ASP A 74 -2.84 -5.60 23.77
CA ASP A 74 -3.51 -4.50 23.09
C ASP A 74 -4.73 -3.99 23.87
N ASP A 75 -4.68 -2.71 24.24
CA ASP A 75 -5.84 -2.00 24.78
C ASP A 75 -6.79 -1.58 23.64
N LYS A 76 -7.98 -2.19 23.63
CA LYS A 76 -9.05 -1.92 22.66
C LYS A 76 -9.57 -0.48 22.71
N LEU A 77 -9.36 0.24 23.82
CA LEU A 77 -9.77 1.65 23.99
C LEU A 77 -8.67 2.64 23.61
N SER A 78 -7.45 2.17 23.31
CA SER A 78 -6.32 3.05 22.99
C SER A 78 -6.48 3.70 21.62
N GLN A 79 -6.61 5.02 21.64
CA GLN A 79 -6.62 5.91 20.46
C GLN A 79 -5.25 6.57 20.23
N HIS A 80 -4.15 5.89 20.58
CA HIS A 80 -2.80 6.43 20.43
C HIS A 80 -2.52 6.86 18.98
N ARG A 81 -1.78 7.97 18.81
CA ARG A 81 -1.50 8.56 17.49
C ARG A 81 -0.67 7.65 16.58
N HIS A 82 0.13 6.75 17.15
CA HIS A 82 0.88 5.77 16.38
C HIS A 82 0.08 4.49 16.18
N VAL A 83 0.20 3.94 14.97
CA VAL A 83 -0.31 2.61 14.61
C VAL A 83 0.85 1.76 14.10
N SER A 84 1.95 1.76 14.85
CA SER A 84 3.27 1.24 14.50
C SER A 84 3.25 -0.21 14.00
N HIS A 85 2.41 -1.05 14.60
CA HIS A 85 2.25 -2.45 14.24
C HIS A 85 1.50 -2.68 12.92
N LEU A 86 1.02 -1.62 12.24
CA LEU A 86 0.53 -1.69 10.87
C LEU A 86 1.59 -1.32 9.82
N PHE A 87 2.87 -1.24 10.18
CA PHE A 87 3.96 -1.05 9.21
C PHE A 87 3.87 -2.03 8.04
N ALA A 88 3.53 -3.31 8.30
CA ALA A 88 3.37 -4.35 7.28
C ALA A 88 2.20 -4.10 6.29
N LEU A 89 1.24 -3.24 6.62
CA LEU A 89 0.17 -2.76 5.73
C LEU A 89 0.64 -1.56 4.89
N HIS A 90 1.24 -0.56 5.54
CA HIS A 90 1.84 0.59 4.88
C HIS A 90 2.97 1.19 5.75
N PRO A 91 4.18 1.43 5.22
CA PRO A 91 4.57 1.31 3.81
C PRO A 91 4.96 -0.11 3.36
N GLY A 92 4.86 -1.11 4.23
CA GLY A 92 5.08 -2.52 3.91
C GLY A 92 4.07 -3.07 2.89
N ASN A 93 4.17 -4.36 2.58
CA ASN A 93 3.31 -5.00 1.58
C ASN A 93 2.92 -6.44 1.95
N THR A 94 3.04 -6.81 3.22
CA THR A 94 2.72 -8.16 3.69
C THR A 94 1.23 -8.31 4.01
N ILE A 95 0.58 -7.22 4.44
CA ILE A 95 -0.87 -7.17 4.67
C ILE A 95 -1.55 -6.65 3.41
N SER A 96 -2.48 -7.44 2.86
CA SER A 96 -3.26 -7.08 1.66
C SER A 96 -4.64 -7.75 1.70
N PRO A 97 -5.73 -7.03 1.36
CA PRO A 97 -7.06 -7.64 1.23
C PRO A 97 -7.11 -8.83 0.25
N LEU A 98 -6.29 -8.81 -0.80
CA LEU A 98 -6.27 -9.86 -1.82
C LEU A 98 -5.45 -11.08 -1.41
N PHE A 99 -4.29 -10.86 -0.77
CA PHE A 99 -3.30 -11.91 -0.53
C PHE A 99 -3.28 -12.42 0.92
N THR A 100 -3.66 -11.59 1.88
CA THR A 100 -3.69 -11.93 3.32
C THR A 100 -4.97 -11.40 3.99
N PRO A 101 -6.17 -11.82 3.53
CA PRO A 101 -7.45 -11.22 3.95
C PRO A 101 -7.71 -11.28 5.46
N ALA A 102 -7.26 -12.33 6.15
CA ALA A 102 -7.37 -12.43 7.61
C ALA A 102 -6.59 -11.34 8.34
N LEU A 103 -5.35 -11.04 7.88
CA LEU A 103 -4.54 -9.96 8.43
C LEU A 103 -5.09 -8.58 8.03
N ALA A 104 -5.64 -8.44 6.82
CA ALA A 104 -6.28 -7.18 6.40
C ALA A 104 -7.51 -6.87 7.26
N LYS A 105 -8.33 -7.89 7.58
CA LYS A 105 -9.44 -7.75 8.53
C LYS A 105 -8.96 -7.37 9.94
N ALA A 106 -7.85 -7.96 10.38
CA ALA A 106 -7.26 -7.62 11.67
C ALA A 106 -6.73 -6.18 11.72
N ALA A 107 -6.07 -5.74 10.65
CA ALA A 107 -5.63 -4.35 10.49
C ALA A 107 -6.81 -3.37 10.45
N LYS A 108 -7.91 -3.69 9.77
CA LYS A 108 -9.14 -2.88 9.81
C LYS A 108 -9.70 -2.78 11.24
N THR A 109 -9.71 -3.90 11.97
CA THR A 109 -10.16 -3.93 13.37
C THR A 109 -9.29 -3.05 14.27
N THR A 110 -7.97 -3.10 14.11
CA THR A 110 -7.01 -2.20 14.75
C THR A 110 -7.31 -0.73 14.44
N LEU A 111 -7.51 -0.37 13.17
CA LEU A 111 -7.76 1.02 12.76
C LEU A 111 -9.07 1.57 13.35
N LEU A 112 -10.13 0.75 13.32
CA LEU A 112 -11.41 1.12 13.93
C LEU A 112 -11.27 1.37 15.45
N ALA A 113 -10.48 0.57 16.16
CA ALA A 113 -10.20 0.78 17.58
C ALA A 113 -9.35 2.04 17.84
N ARG A 114 -8.34 2.29 17.02
CA ARG A 114 -7.50 3.51 17.10
C ARG A 114 -8.26 4.78 16.78
N GLY A 115 -9.32 4.68 15.98
CA GLY A 115 -10.12 5.82 15.52
C GLY A 115 -9.37 6.72 14.55
N ASP A 116 -10.03 7.80 14.14
CA ASP A 116 -9.58 8.69 13.04
C ASP A 116 -8.89 9.98 13.53
N GLN A 117 -8.91 10.21 14.85
CA GLN A 117 -8.22 11.35 15.45
C GLN A 117 -6.70 11.17 15.42
N GLY A 118 -5.97 12.27 15.57
CA GLY A 118 -4.52 12.28 15.56
C GLY A 118 -3.95 13.59 15.02
N THR A 119 -2.63 13.68 15.08
CA THR A 119 -1.83 14.77 14.53
C THR A 119 -1.83 14.73 12.99
N GLY A 120 -1.34 15.78 12.33
CA GLY A 120 -1.29 15.85 10.86
C GLY A 120 -0.65 14.62 10.19
N TRP A 121 0.50 14.14 10.71
CA TRP A 121 1.13 12.92 10.19
C TRP A 121 0.35 11.65 10.49
N SER A 122 -0.33 11.58 11.65
CA SER A 122 -1.10 10.40 12.06
C SER A 122 -2.29 10.20 11.12
N LYS A 123 -3.02 11.28 10.82
CA LYS A 123 -4.08 11.27 9.81
C LYS A 123 -3.53 10.90 8.45
N ALA A 124 -2.42 11.51 8.02
CA ALA A 124 -1.80 11.21 6.74
C ALA A 124 -1.43 9.73 6.61
N TRP A 125 -0.89 9.10 7.65
CA TRP A 125 -0.58 7.66 7.64
C TRP A 125 -1.86 6.81 7.58
N LYS A 126 -2.92 7.19 8.30
CA LYS A 126 -4.23 6.52 8.26
C LYS A 126 -4.90 6.61 6.88
N ILE A 127 -4.78 7.72 6.15
CA ILE A 127 -5.23 7.81 4.75
C ILE A 127 -4.60 6.68 3.92
N ASN A 128 -3.28 6.48 4.05
CA ASN A 128 -2.57 5.43 3.33
C ASN A 128 -2.99 4.02 3.80
N PHE A 129 -3.27 3.82 5.09
CA PHE A 129 -3.76 2.54 5.60
C PHE A 129 -5.13 2.19 5.04
N TRP A 130 -6.08 3.11 5.06
CA TRP A 130 -7.42 2.88 4.52
C TRP A 130 -7.40 2.70 3.00
N ALA A 131 -6.57 3.43 2.28
CA ALA A 131 -6.32 3.19 0.86
C ALA A 131 -5.79 1.76 0.60
N ARG A 132 -4.85 1.26 1.42
CA ARG A 132 -4.33 -0.11 1.33
C ARG A 132 -5.34 -1.20 1.72
N LEU A 133 -6.41 -0.83 2.42
CA LEU A 133 -7.54 -1.71 2.72
C LEU A 133 -8.67 -1.62 1.69
N PHE A 134 -8.48 -0.85 0.61
CA PHE A 134 -9.48 -0.59 -0.43
C PHE A 134 -10.71 0.17 0.05
N ASP A 135 -10.57 0.94 1.13
CA ASP A 135 -11.63 1.74 1.73
C ASP A 135 -11.45 3.21 1.33
N GLY A 136 -11.86 3.54 0.09
CA GLY A 136 -11.65 4.85 -0.51
C GLY A 136 -12.42 5.96 0.21
N ASP A 137 -13.62 5.67 0.67
CA ASP A 137 -14.47 6.63 1.37
C ASP A 137 -13.87 7.02 2.72
N HIS A 138 -13.41 6.04 3.51
CA HIS A 138 -12.75 6.32 4.79
C HIS A 138 -11.43 7.08 4.61
N ALA A 139 -10.65 6.72 3.59
CA ALA A 139 -9.43 7.45 3.23
C ALA A 139 -9.72 8.91 2.83
N HIS A 140 -10.80 9.15 2.06
CA HIS A 140 -11.22 10.49 1.66
C HIS A 140 -11.73 11.33 2.83
N GLN A 141 -12.51 10.73 3.75
CA GLN A 141 -12.95 11.40 4.98
C GLN A 141 -11.74 11.92 5.78
N LEU A 142 -10.73 11.08 6.00
CA LEU A 142 -9.52 11.49 6.70
C LEU A 142 -8.73 12.58 5.97
N LEU A 143 -8.70 12.55 4.64
CA LEU A 143 -8.11 13.62 3.83
C LEU A 143 -8.83 14.95 4.05
N GLN A 144 -10.17 14.95 4.03
CA GLN A 144 -10.97 16.14 4.33
C GLN A 144 -10.71 16.65 5.76
N GLU A 145 -10.66 15.75 6.75
CA GLU A 145 -10.35 16.12 8.13
C GLU A 145 -8.94 16.69 8.29
N GLN A 146 -7.94 16.16 7.59
CA GLN A 146 -6.58 16.69 7.62
C GLN A 146 -6.51 18.09 7.00
N LEU A 147 -7.21 18.32 5.89
CA LEU A 147 -7.30 19.64 5.25
C LEU A 147 -8.00 20.66 6.14
N ASN A 148 -9.01 20.25 6.89
CA ASN A 148 -9.78 21.15 7.76
C ASN A 148 -9.10 21.42 9.11
N GLY A 149 -8.50 20.39 9.73
CA GLY A 149 -8.04 20.45 11.12
C GLY A 149 -6.52 20.43 11.31
N SER A 150 -5.76 20.01 10.30
CA SER A 150 -4.31 19.80 10.40
C SER A 150 -3.54 20.48 9.28
N THR A 151 -4.11 21.53 8.70
CA THR A 151 -3.51 22.33 7.62
C THR A 151 -3.66 23.82 7.92
N LEU A 152 -2.56 24.57 7.86
CA LEU A 152 -2.53 26.02 8.04
C LEU A 152 -3.07 26.75 6.81
N LYS A 153 -3.35 28.05 6.92
CA LYS A 153 -3.85 28.88 5.80
C LYS A 153 -2.91 28.91 4.58
N ASN A 154 -1.62 28.67 4.77
CA ASN A 154 -0.61 28.56 3.71
C ASN A 154 -0.46 27.12 3.18
N LEU A 155 -1.41 26.23 3.48
CA LEU A 155 -1.44 24.81 3.12
C LEU A 155 -0.33 23.96 3.76
N TRP A 156 0.39 24.48 4.73
CA TRP A 156 1.38 23.68 5.48
C TRP A 156 0.71 22.77 6.51
N GLY A 157 1.20 21.55 6.61
CA GLY A 157 0.77 20.56 7.61
C GLY A 157 1.04 21.08 9.02
N ASN A 158 0.12 20.78 9.92
CA ASN A 158 0.13 21.30 11.28
C ASN A 158 -0.02 20.16 12.28
N HIS A 159 1.01 19.94 13.09
CA HIS A 159 0.98 18.95 14.16
C HIS A 159 0.08 19.37 15.34
N PRO A 160 0.08 20.62 15.86
CA PRO A 160 0.99 21.78 15.73
C PRO A 160 2.37 21.63 16.42
N PRO A 161 3.37 22.46 16.09
CA PRO A 161 3.37 23.49 15.03
C PRO A 161 3.54 22.86 13.64
N PHE A 162 4.04 23.62 12.66
CA PHE A 162 4.31 23.13 11.30
C PHE A 162 5.11 21.81 11.32
N GLN A 163 4.59 20.81 10.60
CA GLN A 163 5.28 19.58 10.26
C GLN A 163 4.92 19.18 8.83
N ILE A 164 5.93 18.93 8.01
CA ILE A 164 5.78 18.67 6.56
C ILE A 164 5.31 17.25 6.25
N ASP A 165 5.46 16.33 7.20
CA ASP A 165 5.08 14.93 7.10
C ASP A 165 3.61 14.73 6.69
N GLY A 166 2.69 15.53 7.24
CA GLY A 166 1.28 15.52 6.87
C GLY A 166 1.04 15.81 5.39
N ASN A 167 1.73 16.81 4.82
CA ASN A 167 1.60 17.15 3.39
C ASN A 167 2.05 15.99 2.48
N LEU A 168 3.23 15.45 2.77
CA LEU A 168 3.83 14.37 1.97
C LEU A 168 3.01 13.08 2.09
N GLY A 169 2.58 12.74 3.32
CA GLY A 169 1.74 11.58 3.56
C GLY A 169 0.36 11.68 2.91
N ALA A 170 -0.27 12.87 2.88
CA ALA A 170 -1.53 13.06 2.17
C ALA A 170 -1.37 12.90 0.65
N THR A 171 -0.28 13.41 0.08
CA THR A 171 0.05 13.23 -1.35
C THR A 171 0.24 11.74 -1.70
N ALA A 172 0.96 11.01 -0.83
CA ALA A 172 1.09 9.56 -0.95
C ALA A 172 -0.27 8.85 -0.82
N GLY A 173 -1.12 9.27 0.12
CA GLY A 173 -2.45 8.71 0.32
C GLY A 173 -3.38 8.89 -0.87
N ILE A 174 -3.39 10.06 -1.49
CA ILE A 174 -4.12 10.32 -2.75
C ILE A 174 -3.62 9.38 -3.86
N THR A 175 -2.30 9.19 -3.95
CA THR A 175 -1.70 8.27 -4.92
C THR A 175 -2.13 6.83 -4.65
N GLU A 176 -2.07 6.37 -3.40
CA GLU A 176 -2.43 5.01 -2.98
C GLU A 176 -3.93 4.71 -3.12
N MET A 177 -4.81 5.73 -3.07
CA MET A 177 -6.24 5.57 -3.40
C MET A 177 -6.46 5.27 -4.89
N LEU A 178 -5.64 5.88 -5.75
CA LEU A 178 -5.80 5.84 -7.21
C LEU A 178 -4.96 4.76 -7.89
N LEU A 179 -3.78 4.42 -7.35
CA LEU A 179 -2.85 3.47 -7.95
C LEU A 179 -2.01 2.77 -6.88
N GLN A 180 -2.01 1.45 -6.90
CA GLN A 180 -1.16 0.59 -6.07
C GLN A 180 -0.27 -0.28 -6.95
N SER A 181 0.93 -0.60 -6.47
CA SER A 181 1.89 -1.41 -7.24
C SER A 181 2.82 -2.30 -6.41
N GLN A 182 2.53 -2.46 -5.11
CA GLN A 182 3.42 -3.10 -4.13
C GLN A 182 3.40 -4.64 -4.16
N ASN A 183 2.42 -5.25 -4.83
CA ASN A 183 2.17 -6.70 -4.81
C ASN A 183 2.38 -7.35 -6.18
N GLN A 184 3.37 -6.88 -6.96
CA GLN A 184 3.70 -7.36 -8.30
C GLN A 184 2.57 -7.22 -9.34
N GLU A 185 1.58 -6.38 -9.05
CA GLU A 185 0.51 -6.00 -9.96
C GLU A 185 0.27 -4.49 -9.86
N ILE A 186 -0.06 -3.85 -10.98
CA ILE A 186 -0.53 -2.47 -11.03
C ILE A 186 -2.04 -2.49 -10.79
N HIS A 187 -2.48 -2.11 -9.60
CA HIS A 187 -3.88 -2.04 -9.24
C HIS A 187 -4.39 -0.60 -9.42
N VAL A 188 -5.23 -0.40 -10.43
CA VAL A 188 -5.80 0.90 -10.82
C VAL A 188 -7.15 1.11 -10.14
N LEU A 189 -7.35 2.29 -9.57
CA LEU A 189 -8.52 2.68 -8.77
C LEU A 189 -8.83 1.70 -7.61
N PRO A 190 -7.83 1.25 -6.82
CA PRO A 190 -8.05 0.26 -5.77
C PRO A 190 -8.95 0.75 -4.63
N ALA A 191 -8.98 2.07 -4.38
CA ALA A 191 -9.76 2.69 -3.32
C ALA A 191 -10.30 4.05 -3.78
N LEU A 192 -10.95 4.09 -4.95
CA LEU A 192 -11.56 5.32 -5.47
C LEU A 192 -12.71 5.78 -4.56
N PRO A 193 -12.67 6.99 -3.98
CA PRO A 193 -13.78 7.52 -3.19
C PRO A 193 -15.05 7.70 -4.02
N SER A 194 -16.21 7.47 -3.40
CA SER A 194 -17.51 7.69 -4.00
C SER A 194 -17.80 9.17 -4.30
N ASP A 195 -17.12 10.09 -3.62
CA ASP A 195 -17.17 11.53 -3.92
C ASP A 195 -16.38 11.92 -5.19
N TRP A 196 -15.62 11.00 -5.80
CA TRP A 196 -14.83 11.25 -7.02
C TRP A 196 -15.42 10.50 -8.23
N PRO A 197 -16.64 10.85 -8.70
CA PRO A 197 -17.33 10.10 -9.75
C PRO A 197 -16.62 10.13 -11.10
N MET A 198 -15.81 11.16 -11.37
CA MET A 198 -15.03 11.29 -12.58
C MET A 198 -13.73 12.05 -12.32
N GLY A 199 -12.75 11.78 -13.16
CA GLY A 199 -11.46 12.45 -13.07
C GLY A 199 -10.41 11.83 -13.98
N SER A 200 -9.20 12.34 -13.86
CA SER A 200 -8.04 11.81 -14.57
C SER A 200 -6.77 12.08 -13.80
N ILE A 201 -5.80 11.20 -13.94
CA ILE A 201 -4.44 11.39 -13.42
C ILE A 201 -3.42 10.96 -14.46
N THR A 202 -2.29 11.65 -14.50
CA THR A 202 -1.22 11.38 -15.48
C THR A 202 0.14 11.31 -14.79
N GLY A 203 1.01 10.47 -15.33
CA GLY A 203 2.43 10.46 -14.94
C GLY A 203 2.75 9.75 -13.61
N LEU A 204 1.82 8.98 -13.03
CA LEU A 204 2.13 8.19 -11.84
C LEU A 204 3.17 7.11 -12.16
N LYS A 205 4.03 6.82 -11.19
CA LYS A 205 5.03 5.74 -11.31
C LYS A 205 4.59 4.52 -10.51
N ALA A 206 4.43 3.40 -11.22
CA ALA A 206 4.32 2.08 -10.62
C ALA A 206 5.70 1.41 -10.48
N ARG A 207 5.83 0.46 -9.55
CA ARG A 207 7.00 -0.41 -9.44
C ARG A 207 7.25 -1.13 -10.77
N GLY A 208 8.52 -1.40 -11.07
CA GLY A 208 8.95 -1.80 -12.42
C GLY A 208 9.25 -0.63 -13.36
N ASN A 209 9.21 0.61 -12.84
CA ASN A 209 9.46 1.84 -13.62
C ASN A 209 8.45 2.02 -14.77
N ILE A 210 7.19 1.74 -14.49
CA ILE A 210 6.08 1.89 -15.44
C ILE A 210 5.37 3.21 -15.14
N THR A 211 5.27 4.07 -16.13
CA THR A 211 4.47 5.30 -16.05
C THR A 211 3.02 4.98 -16.38
N VAL A 212 2.08 5.43 -15.56
CA VAL A 212 0.66 5.12 -15.67
C VAL A 212 -0.15 6.43 -15.71
N SER A 213 -1.07 6.51 -16.67
CA SER A 213 -2.03 7.61 -16.81
C SER A 213 -3.40 7.02 -17.08
N PHE A 214 -4.46 7.54 -16.47
CA PHE A 214 -5.81 7.02 -16.68
C PHE A 214 -6.90 8.05 -16.43
N LYS A 215 -8.10 7.73 -16.92
CA LYS A 215 -9.32 8.49 -16.72
C LYS A 215 -10.43 7.58 -16.21
N TRP A 216 -11.33 8.15 -15.42
CA TRP A 216 -12.52 7.46 -14.96
C TRP A 216 -13.75 8.36 -15.07
N ALA A 217 -14.90 7.73 -15.25
CA ALA A 217 -16.22 8.37 -15.23
C ALA A 217 -17.25 7.38 -14.68
N ASN A 218 -18.25 7.88 -13.96
CA ASN A 218 -19.21 7.07 -13.21
C ASN A 218 -18.51 6.00 -12.35
N HIS A 219 -17.43 6.40 -11.68
CA HIS A 219 -16.59 5.55 -10.81
C HIS A 219 -15.91 4.37 -11.51
N GLN A 220 -15.93 4.33 -12.84
CA GLN A 220 -15.32 3.26 -13.62
C GLN A 220 -14.16 3.80 -14.46
N LEU A 221 -13.09 3.01 -14.54
CA LEU A 221 -11.99 3.27 -15.47
C LEU A 221 -12.55 3.34 -16.90
N THR A 222 -12.21 4.39 -17.65
CA THR A 222 -12.63 4.58 -19.04
C THR A 222 -11.46 4.61 -20.02
N HIS A 223 -10.26 4.90 -19.52
CA HIS A 223 -9.03 4.98 -20.31
C HIS A 223 -7.84 4.64 -19.44
N LEU A 224 -6.90 3.84 -19.95
CA LEU A 224 -5.64 3.54 -19.28
C LEU A 224 -4.50 3.53 -20.30
N GLU A 225 -3.45 4.27 -19.97
CA GLU A 225 -2.20 4.36 -20.68
C GLU A 225 -1.05 3.93 -19.78
N LEU A 226 -0.14 3.11 -20.33
CA LEU A 226 1.07 2.69 -19.65
C LEU A 226 2.28 2.89 -20.56
N SER A 227 3.40 3.28 -19.98
CA SER A 227 4.69 3.28 -20.65
C SER A 227 5.70 2.52 -19.79
N SER A 228 6.36 1.52 -20.38
CA SER A 228 7.38 0.73 -19.69
C SER A 228 8.78 1.20 -20.06
N ALA A 229 9.63 1.46 -19.07
CA ALA A 229 11.04 1.81 -19.31
C ALA A 229 11.91 0.61 -19.73
N TYR A 230 11.41 -0.62 -19.56
CA TYR A 230 12.12 -1.88 -19.82
C TYR A 230 11.20 -2.90 -20.51
N SER A 231 11.77 -3.90 -21.16
CA SER A 231 10.99 -5.06 -21.57
C SER A 231 10.71 -5.93 -20.33
N GLN A 232 9.44 -6.15 -20.01
CA GLN A 232 9.02 -6.87 -18.80
C GLN A 232 7.56 -7.31 -18.89
N ALA A 233 7.21 -8.33 -18.10
CA ALA A 233 5.82 -8.69 -17.86
C ALA A 233 5.12 -7.56 -17.09
N VAL A 234 3.92 -7.17 -17.57
CA VAL A 234 3.06 -6.18 -16.92
C VAL A 234 1.78 -6.89 -16.50
N VAL A 235 1.44 -6.80 -15.22
CA VAL A 235 0.21 -7.35 -14.63
C VAL A 235 -0.63 -6.18 -14.13
N ILE A 236 -1.88 -6.09 -14.58
CA ILE A 236 -2.79 -4.98 -14.27
C ILE A 236 -4.06 -5.53 -13.67
N ARG A 237 -4.50 -4.93 -12.56
CA ARG A 237 -5.81 -5.14 -11.96
C ARG A 237 -6.62 -3.86 -12.03
N ALA A 238 -7.85 -3.94 -12.51
CA ALA A 238 -8.86 -2.92 -12.32
C ALA A 238 -10.24 -3.56 -12.49
N ALA A 239 -11.25 -3.08 -11.75
CA ALA A 239 -12.60 -3.64 -11.79
C ALA A 239 -13.23 -3.63 -13.20
N ALA A 240 -12.86 -2.67 -14.05
CA ALA A 240 -13.37 -2.55 -15.42
C ALA A 240 -12.74 -3.56 -16.41
N LEU A 241 -11.62 -4.20 -16.06
CA LEU A 241 -10.93 -5.12 -16.97
C LEU A 241 -11.67 -6.45 -17.07
N ASN A 242 -11.73 -6.99 -18.29
CA ASN A 242 -12.38 -8.28 -18.56
C ASN A 242 -11.73 -8.98 -19.77
N GLY A 243 -12.21 -10.18 -20.12
CA GLY A 243 -11.66 -10.98 -21.22
C GLY A 243 -11.79 -10.36 -22.63
N LYS A 244 -12.55 -9.27 -22.79
CA LYS A 244 -12.67 -8.51 -24.04
C LYS A 244 -11.72 -7.32 -24.10
N THR A 245 -11.09 -6.95 -22.98
CA THR A 245 -10.16 -5.82 -22.93
C THR A 245 -8.97 -6.09 -23.87
N LYS A 246 -8.68 -5.13 -24.74
CA LYS A 246 -7.55 -5.22 -25.68
C LYS A 246 -6.42 -4.32 -25.24
N VAL A 247 -5.20 -4.83 -25.34
CA VAL A 247 -3.98 -4.04 -25.21
C VAL A 247 -3.52 -3.62 -26.60
N LEU A 248 -3.37 -2.32 -26.81
CA LEU A 248 -2.94 -1.74 -28.07
C LEU A 248 -1.63 -0.98 -27.85
N THR A 249 -0.68 -1.08 -28.77
CA THR A 249 0.45 -0.15 -28.86
C THR A 249 -0.03 1.22 -29.31
N ARG A 250 0.82 2.25 -29.23
CA ARG A 250 0.51 3.62 -29.68
C ARG A 250 0.11 3.70 -31.16
N ASP A 251 0.65 2.83 -32.01
CA ASP A 251 0.30 2.73 -33.44
C ASP A 251 -0.96 1.87 -33.71
N GLY A 252 -1.65 1.43 -32.66
CA GLY A 252 -2.93 0.71 -32.74
C GLY A 252 -2.80 -0.80 -32.98
N LYS A 253 -1.59 -1.37 -32.97
CA LYS A 253 -1.40 -2.82 -33.09
C LYS A 253 -1.82 -3.52 -31.82
N THR A 254 -2.51 -4.65 -31.97
CA THR A 254 -2.93 -5.47 -30.83
C THR A 254 -1.74 -6.25 -30.26
N VAL A 255 -1.61 -6.22 -28.94
CA VAL A 255 -0.63 -6.99 -28.17
C VAL A 255 -1.34 -8.20 -27.58
N ASN A 256 -0.68 -9.36 -27.63
CA ASN A 256 -1.19 -10.55 -26.97
C ASN A 256 -1.23 -10.33 -25.47
N ALA A 257 -2.43 -10.41 -24.90
CA ALA A 257 -2.68 -10.28 -23.48
C ALA A 257 -3.56 -11.43 -22.98
N ARG A 258 -3.32 -11.87 -21.76
CA ARG A 258 -4.12 -12.89 -21.07
C ARG A 258 -4.90 -12.23 -19.95
N PHE A 259 -6.21 -12.47 -19.91
CA PHE A 259 -7.04 -12.08 -18.77
C PHE A 259 -7.44 -13.31 -17.96
N GLU A 260 -7.15 -13.30 -16.67
CA GLU A 260 -7.48 -14.39 -15.76
C GLU A 260 -7.58 -13.86 -14.32
N GLN A 261 -8.53 -14.37 -13.53
CA GLN A 261 -8.68 -14.04 -12.10
C GLN A 261 -8.66 -12.52 -11.80
N GLY A 262 -9.28 -11.72 -12.68
CA GLY A 262 -9.39 -10.27 -12.52
C GLY A 262 -8.12 -9.48 -12.83
N VAL A 263 -7.10 -10.11 -13.43
CA VAL A 263 -5.90 -9.43 -13.92
C VAL A 263 -5.70 -9.60 -15.41
N LEU A 264 -5.16 -8.55 -16.05
CA LEU A 264 -4.69 -8.56 -17.43
C LEU A 264 -3.16 -8.60 -17.40
N GLN A 265 -2.57 -9.56 -18.11
CA GLN A 265 -1.13 -9.72 -18.23
C GLN A 265 -0.68 -9.66 -19.68
N PHE A 266 0.40 -8.95 -19.96
CA PHE A 266 1.06 -8.94 -21.27
C PHE A 266 2.56 -8.63 -21.12
N GLU A 267 3.33 -8.91 -22.17
CA GLU A 267 4.75 -8.54 -22.23
C GLU A 267 4.89 -7.13 -22.82
N ALA A 268 5.38 -6.19 -22.01
CA ALA A 268 5.75 -4.87 -22.49
C ALA A 268 7.16 -4.89 -23.07
N LEU A 269 7.38 -4.07 -24.09
CA LEU A 269 8.66 -3.80 -24.71
C LEU A 269 9.22 -2.49 -24.16
N LYS A 270 10.56 -2.40 -24.12
CA LYS A 270 11.28 -1.21 -23.67
C LYS A 270 10.86 0.04 -24.43
N ALA A 271 10.56 1.11 -23.67
CA ALA A 271 10.21 2.44 -24.16
C ALA A 271 8.94 2.49 -25.04
N GLU A 272 8.14 1.42 -25.05
CA GLU A 272 6.86 1.39 -25.72
C GLU A 272 5.74 1.92 -24.81
N SER A 273 4.67 2.40 -25.46
CA SER A 273 3.45 2.87 -24.80
C SER A 273 2.24 2.05 -25.24
N TYR A 274 1.37 1.79 -24.28
CA TYR A 274 0.21 0.92 -24.41
C TYR A 274 -1.06 1.65 -24.00
N GLN A 275 -2.14 1.39 -24.72
CA GLN A 275 -3.50 1.81 -24.38
C GLN A 275 -4.37 0.58 -24.16
N LEU A 276 -5.18 0.59 -23.12
CA LEU A 276 -6.19 -0.44 -22.91
C LEU A 276 -7.53 0.03 -23.44
N LYS A 277 -8.10 -0.75 -24.37
CA LYS A 277 -9.46 -0.58 -24.84
C LYS A 277 -10.37 -1.52 -24.03
N LEU A 278 -11.13 -0.92 -23.11
CA LEU A 278 -12.00 -1.59 -22.15
C LEU A 278 -13.25 -2.22 -22.80
#